data_AF-M2B6E7-F1
#
_entry.id   AF-M2B6E7-F1
#
_cell.length_a   1.000
_cell.length_b   1.000
_cell.length_c   1.000
_cell.angle_alpha   90.00
_cell.angle_beta   90.00
_cell.angle_gamma   90.00
#
_symmetry.space_group_name_H-M   'P 1'
#
loop_
_entity.id
_entity.type
_entity.pdbx_description
1 polymer ?
#
loop_
_entity_poly.entity_id
_entity_poly.type
_entity_poly.pdbx_seq_one_letter_code
_entity_poly.pdbx_strand_id
1 'polypeptide(L)'
;MLQKNTVEKTAFELLRTLMQDSQMDQFFLVGGTSIALRLGHRKSIDLDLFTQNDIDFIHEPVNLIVGKFNWEHIEKRLHDMIKNPQEIYTTYPI
;
A
#
# COMPACT_ATOMS: atom_id res chain seq x y z
N MET A 1 13.39 -18.70 7.03
CA MET A 1 12.06 -19.10 6.50
C MET A 1 11.06 -18.01 6.87
N LEU A 2 10.04 -17.72 6.04
CA LEU A 2 9.04 -16.68 6.34
C LEU A 2 8.10 -17.09 7.48
N GLN A 3 7.79 -16.16 8.37
CA GLN A 3 6.86 -16.28 9.50
C GLN A 3 5.42 -16.05 9.01
N LYS A 4 4.88 -17.02 8.25
CA LYS A 4 3.59 -16.86 7.53
C LYS A 4 2.38 -16.59 8.44
N ASN A 5 2.49 -16.89 9.73
CA ASN A 5 1.47 -16.58 10.73
C ASN A 5 1.38 -15.08 11.05
N THR A 6 2.28 -14.22 10.58
CA THR A 6 2.21 -12.76 10.80
C THR A 6 1.22 -12.04 9.89
N VAL A 7 0.76 -12.67 8.83
CA VAL A 7 -0.22 -12.10 7.89
C VAL A 7 -1.41 -13.04 7.80
N GLU A 8 -2.57 -12.50 7.43
CA GLU A 8 -3.74 -13.33 7.14
C GLU A 8 -3.47 -14.23 5.92
N LYS A 9 -4.08 -15.42 5.94
CA LYS A 9 -3.87 -16.41 4.87
C LYS A 9 -4.21 -15.84 3.49
N THR A 10 -5.32 -15.11 3.40
CA THR A 10 -5.80 -14.47 2.16
C THR A 10 -4.82 -13.41 1.65
N ALA A 11 -4.25 -12.58 2.54
CA ALA A 11 -3.25 -11.59 2.17
C ALA A 11 -1.94 -12.25 1.69
N PHE A 12 -1.52 -13.35 2.33
CA PHE A 12 -0.34 -14.11 1.90
C PHE A 12 -0.54 -14.78 0.54
N GLU A 13 -1.74 -15.31 0.28
CA GLU A 13 -2.11 -15.87 -1.02
C GLU A 13 -2.14 -14.80 -2.11
N LEU A 14 -2.72 -13.63 -1.84
CA LEU A 14 -2.67 -12.49 -2.75
C LEU A 14 -1.23 -12.09 -3.08
N LEU A 15 -0.37 -11.92 -2.05
CA LEU A 15 1.04 -11.60 -2.25
C LEU A 15 1.73 -12.66 -3.14
N ARG A 16 1.48 -13.95 -2.88
CA ARG A 16 2.02 -15.04 -3.70
C ARG A 16 1.58 -14.94 -5.16
N THR A 17 0.32 -14.63 -5.40
CA THR A 17 -0.21 -14.45 -6.76
C THR A 17 0.43 -13.25 -7.45
N LEU A 18 0.55 -12.11 -6.75
CA LEU A 18 1.21 -10.92 -7.29
C LEU A 18 2.66 -11.21 -7.68
N MET A 19 3.42 -11.89 -6.82
CA MET A 19 4.83 -12.22 -7.08
C MET A 19 5.03 -13.33 -8.14
N GLN A 20 3.96 -13.88 -8.71
CA GLN A 20 4.01 -14.80 -9.85
C GLN A 20 3.74 -14.09 -11.18
N ASP A 21 3.25 -12.85 -11.17
CA ASP A 21 3.08 -12.04 -12.36
C ASP A 21 4.41 -11.42 -12.76
N SER A 22 4.86 -11.65 -14.00
CA SER A 22 6.11 -11.08 -14.53
C SER A 22 6.17 -9.55 -14.49
N GLN A 23 5.02 -8.86 -14.50
CA GLN A 23 4.99 -7.40 -14.36
C GLN A 23 5.45 -6.95 -12.97
N MET A 24 5.34 -7.83 -11.97
CA MET A 24 5.70 -7.57 -10.58
C MET A 24 7.16 -7.96 -10.25
N ASP A 25 7.92 -8.51 -11.19
CA ASP A 25 9.31 -8.98 -10.95
C ASP A 25 10.25 -7.85 -10.47
N GLN A 26 9.97 -6.62 -10.88
CA GLN A 26 10.72 -5.42 -10.49
C GLN A 26 10.27 -4.81 -9.16
N PHE A 27 9.26 -5.39 -8.50
CA PHE A 27 8.70 -4.90 -7.26
C PHE A 27 9.11 -5.76 -6.07
N PHE A 28 9.31 -5.12 -4.94
CA PHE A 28 9.75 -5.72 -3.69
C PHE A 28 8.74 -5.41 -2.59
N LEU A 29 8.39 -6.43 -1.79
CA LEU A 29 7.65 -6.21 -0.55
C LEU A 29 8.55 -5.49 0.46
N VAL A 30 8.12 -4.31 0.89
CA VAL A 30 8.85 -3.45 1.83
C VAL A 30 8.05 -3.16 3.09
N GLY A 31 8.48 -2.17 3.86
CA GLY A 31 7.75 -1.66 5.00
C GLY A 31 7.59 -2.66 6.14
N GLY A 32 6.60 -2.39 7.00
CA GLY A 32 6.36 -3.15 8.21
C GLY A 32 5.99 -4.62 7.94
N THR A 33 5.30 -4.89 6.83
CA THR A 33 4.90 -6.25 6.48
C THR A 33 6.06 -7.14 6.06
N SER A 34 7.04 -6.60 5.31
CA SER A 34 8.27 -7.33 4.98
C SER A 34 9.05 -7.77 6.23
N ILE A 35 9.15 -6.88 7.23
CA ILE A 35 9.84 -7.14 8.49
C ILE A 35 9.03 -8.11 9.37
N ALA A 36 7.70 -7.99 9.37
CA ALA A 36 6.81 -8.91 10.08
C ALA A 36 7.00 -10.35 9.57
N LEU A 37 6.94 -10.55 8.24
CA LEU A 37 7.19 -11.86 7.61
C LEU A 37 8.60 -12.40 7.85
N ARG A 38 9.60 -11.54 8.04
CA ARG A 38 10.99 -11.97 8.31
C ARG A 38 11.22 -12.33 9.78
N LEU A 39 10.72 -11.51 10.71
CA LEU A 39 11.04 -11.60 12.14
C LEU A 39 9.95 -12.26 12.99
N GLY A 40 8.71 -12.30 12.53
CA GLY A 40 7.61 -12.88 13.33
C GLY A 40 7.11 -11.97 14.44
N HIS A 41 7.54 -10.70 14.47
CA HIS A 41 7.44 -9.85 15.66
C HIS A 41 6.03 -9.27 15.92
N ARG A 42 5.15 -9.25 14.91
CA ARG A 42 3.77 -8.77 15.04
C ARG A 42 2.90 -9.26 13.89
N LYS A 43 1.58 -9.09 14.03
CA LYS A 43 0.63 -9.19 12.91
C LYS A 43 0.74 -7.96 12.01
N SER A 44 0.59 -8.15 10.70
CA SER A 44 0.54 -7.08 9.69
C SER A 44 -0.52 -7.40 8.64
N ILE A 45 -1.15 -6.35 8.09
CA ILE A 45 -2.30 -6.47 7.19
C ILE A 45 -1.99 -5.85 5.82
N ASP A 46 -1.14 -4.82 5.78
CA ASP A 46 -0.85 -4.04 4.57
C ASP A 46 0.16 -4.76 3.64
N LEU A 47 0.08 -4.50 2.33
CA LEU A 47 1.09 -4.94 1.35
C LEU A 47 1.64 -3.73 0.62
N ASP A 48 2.88 -3.37 0.92
CA ASP A 48 3.61 -2.29 0.27
C ASP A 48 4.62 -2.85 -0.73
N LEU A 49 4.43 -2.58 -2.03
CA LEU A 49 5.30 -3.04 -3.11
C LEU A 49 6.02 -1.86 -3.75
N PHE A 50 7.34 -1.85 -3.69
CA PHE A 50 8.18 -0.75 -4.18
C PHE A 50 9.11 -1.26 -5.28
N THR A 51 9.40 -0.44 -6.28
CA THR A 51 10.38 -0.74 -7.32
C THR A 51 11.52 0.27 -7.29
N GLN A 52 12.69 -0.11 -7.82
CA GLN A 52 13.80 0.81 -8.05
C GLN A 52 13.65 1.59 -9.36
N ASN A 53 12.73 1.17 -10.23
CA ASN A 53 12.43 1.85 -11.48
C ASN A 53 11.52 3.05 -11.21
N ASP A 54 11.67 4.10 -12.00
CA ASP A 54 10.73 5.22 -11.94
C ASP A 54 9.35 4.76 -12.44
N ILE A 55 8.31 5.26 -11.79
CA ILE A 55 6.93 5.09 -12.25
C ILE A 55 6.61 6.26 -13.17
N ASP A 56 6.19 5.97 -14.40
CA ASP A 56 5.75 6.99 -15.34
C ASP A 56 4.34 7.47 -14.99
N PHE A 57 4.26 8.46 -14.09
CA PHE A 57 2.98 9.02 -13.65
C PHE A 57 2.23 9.82 -14.74
N ILE A 58 2.83 10.04 -15.93
CA ILE A 58 2.15 10.71 -17.05
C ILE A 58 1.32 9.70 -17.82
N HIS A 59 1.86 8.51 -18.07
CA HIS A 59 1.23 7.49 -18.90
C HIS A 59 0.58 6.35 -18.11
N GLU A 60 1.05 6.07 -16.89
CA GLU A 60 0.49 5.03 -16.02
C GLU A 60 -0.65 5.62 -15.15
N PRO A 61 -1.90 5.14 -15.30
CA PRO A 61 -3.01 5.66 -14.54
C PRO A 61 -2.97 5.17 -13.08
N VAL A 62 -3.22 6.09 -12.15
CA VAL A 62 -3.49 5.73 -10.76
C VAL A 62 -4.91 5.19 -10.65
N ASN A 63 -5.04 3.89 -10.39
CA ASN A 63 -6.34 3.23 -10.22
C ASN A 63 -6.67 3.07 -8.74
N LEU A 64 -7.72 3.76 -8.28
CA LEU A 64 -8.29 3.57 -6.95
C LEU A 64 -9.39 2.50 -7.03
N ILE A 65 -9.08 1.31 -6.53
CA ILE A 65 -9.88 0.09 -6.76
C ILE A 65 -11.19 0.09 -5.95
N VAL A 66 -11.27 0.85 -4.86
CA VAL A 66 -12.44 0.87 -3.95
C VAL A 66 -12.90 2.30 -3.69
N GLY A 67 -13.98 2.73 -4.36
CA GLY A 67 -14.64 4.01 -4.14
C GLY A 67 -14.60 4.94 -5.36
N LYS A 68 -15.52 5.91 -5.39
CA LYS A 68 -15.41 7.06 -6.30
C LYS A 68 -14.73 8.17 -5.53
N PHE A 69 -13.51 8.49 -5.89
CA PHE A 69 -12.77 9.58 -5.29
C PHE A 69 -12.73 10.78 -6.23
N ASN A 70 -12.90 11.97 -5.68
CA ASN A 70 -12.65 13.22 -6.38
C ASN A 70 -11.26 13.72 -5.99
N TRP A 71 -10.36 13.85 -6.98
CA TRP A 71 -8.99 14.30 -6.75
C TRP A 71 -8.94 15.71 -6.14
N GLU A 72 -9.85 16.61 -6.52
CA GLU A 72 -9.90 17.97 -5.94
C GLU A 72 -10.20 17.92 -4.42
N HIS A 73 -11.06 17.00 -3.99
CA HIS A 73 -11.38 16.82 -2.57
C HIS A 73 -10.23 16.15 -1.80
N ILE A 74 -9.53 15.20 -2.43
CA ILE A 74 -8.32 14.60 -1.87
C ILE A 74 -7.24 15.66 -1.70
N GLU A 75 -6.94 16.43 -2.75
CA GLU A 75 -5.92 17.48 -2.74
C GLU A 75 -6.22 18.51 -1.64
N LYS A 76 -7.46 18.98 -1.55
CA LYS A 76 -7.88 19.89 -0.48
C LYS A 76 -7.64 19.29 0.90
N ARG A 77 -7.99 18.02 1.12
CA ARG A 77 -7.76 17.32 2.39
C ARG A 77 -6.27 17.23 2.72
N LEU A 78 -5.42 16.93 1.75
CA LEU A 78 -3.97 16.86 1.94
C LEU A 78 -3.40 18.22 2.36
N HIS A 79 -3.83 19.31 1.71
CA HIS A 79 -3.44 20.66 2.10
C HIS A 79 -3.89 21.01 3.53
N ASP A 80 -5.10 20.62 3.93
CA ASP A 80 -5.60 20.85 5.28
C ASP A 80 -4.81 20.04 6.34
N MET A 81 -4.47 18.77 6.04
CA MET A 81 -3.62 17.92 6.89
C MET A 81 -2.22 18.50 7.10
N ILE A 82 -1.61 19.06 6.04
CA ILE A 82 -0.30 19.72 6.14
C ILE A 82 -0.37 20.94 7.06
N LYS A 83 -1.47 21.71 6.99
CA LYS A 83 -1.68 22.89 7.85
C LYS A 83 -2.00 22.52 9.29
N ASN A 84 -2.70 21.40 9.50
CA ASN A 84 -3.19 20.97 10.81
C ASN A 84 -2.72 19.53 11.14
N PRO A 85 -1.41 19.30 11.34
CA PRO A 85 -0.85 17.96 11.45
C PRO A 85 -1.31 17.17 12.69
N GLN A 86 -1.94 17.84 13.66
CA GLN A 86 -2.47 17.22 14.88
C GLN A 86 -3.97 16.89 14.78
N GLU A 87 -4.64 17.27 13.69
CA GLU A 87 -6.05 17.02 13.50
C GLU A 87 -6.30 15.59 13.00
N ILE A 88 -7.27 14.90 13.61
CA ILE A 88 -7.68 13.55 13.20
C ILE A 88 -8.93 13.67 12.34
N TYR A 89 -8.79 13.35 11.06
CA TYR A 89 -9.91 13.33 10.12
C TYR A 89 -10.60 11.96 10.13
N THR A 90 -11.82 11.90 10.67
CA THR A 90 -12.59 10.64 10.80
C THR A 90 -13.44 10.31 9.58
N THR A 91 -13.52 11.21 8.61
CA THR A 91 -14.31 11.04 7.37
C THR A 91 -13.41 10.95 6.15
N TYR A 92 -13.87 10.23 5.13
CA TYR A 92 -13.22 10.24 3.83
C TYR A 92 -13.26 11.64 3.20
N PRO A 93 -12.27 12.00 2.37
CA PRO A 93 -12.36 13.16 1.50
C PRO A 93 -13.34 12.83 0.36
N ILE A 94 -14.64 12.95 0.64
CA ILE A 94 -15.73 12.74 -0.32
C ILE A 94 -15.89 13.98 -1.17
#